data_AF-A0A8B9E7S5-F1
#
_entry.id   AF-A0A8B9E7S5-F1
#
_cell.length_a   1.000
_cell.length_b   1.000
_cell.length_c   1.000
_cell.angle_alpha   90.00
_cell.angle_beta   90.00
_cell.angle_gamma   90.00
#
_symmetry.space_group_name_H-M   'P 1'
#
loop_
_entity.id
_entity.type
_entity.pdbx_description
1 polymer ?
#
loop_
_entity_poly.entity_id
_entity_poly.type
_entity_poly.pdbx_seq_one_letter_code
_entity_poly.pdbx_strand_id
1 'polypeptide(L)'
;KSICQTHPQIDEGGIKIVKWEQNRKNLTIIFFLQELDQLPGTSAEFYRDWRRCLKSGKEKYQLLLKLEGKALGRIFQADLGFGLLGEFLAVLAENICHEDRDAVLQILQSLSGTKRFGLNVDLLSESEKESTKDLFRKLQSMSRDYWTPGHLSGPASCKAESEIHLTDTSLQNEAEERIMMELMKCYQVS
;
A
#
# COMPACT_ATOMS: atom_id res chain seq x y z
N LYS A 1 9.73 -44.01 -37.42
CA LYS A 1 8.87 -43.53 -36.31
C LYS A 1 9.06 -42.03 -36.21
N SER A 2 8.15 -41.26 -36.81
CA SER A 2 8.10 -39.79 -36.65
C SER A 2 7.54 -39.46 -35.28
N ILE A 3 8.19 -38.56 -34.56
CA ILE A 3 7.63 -37.93 -33.36
C ILE A 3 7.38 -36.47 -33.74
N CYS A 4 6.12 -36.08 -33.73
CA CYS A 4 5.64 -34.77 -34.11
C CYS A 4 6.21 -33.70 -33.17
N GLN A 5 6.84 -32.68 -33.73
CA GLN A 5 7.11 -31.42 -33.04
C GLN A 5 5.82 -30.59 -33.05
N THR A 6 5.15 -30.52 -31.90
CA THR A 6 4.11 -29.51 -31.66
C THR A 6 4.76 -28.29 -31.05
N HIS A 7 4.86 -27.23 -31.85
CA HIS A 7 5.15 -25.87 -31.41
C HIS A 7 4.06 -25.37 -30.43
N PRO A 8 4.41 -24.67 -29.34
CA PRO A 8 3.44 -23.91 -28.58
C PRO A 8 3.02 -22.68 -29.39
N GLN A 9 1.72 -22.56 -29.62
CA GLN A 9 1.05 -21.36 -30.12
C GLN A 9 1.26 -20.19 -29.14
N ILE A 10 1.38 -18.99 -29.71
CA ILE A 10 1.57 -17.73 -28.98
C ILE A 10 0.19 -17.11 -28.77
N ASP A 11 -0.31 -17.08 -27.54
CA ASP A 11 -1.49 -16.33 -27.16
C ASP A 11 -1.34 -15.71 -25.75
N GLU A 12 -1.39 -14.37 -25.69
CA GLU A 12 -1.66 -13.53 -24.50
C GLU A 12 -0.87 -13.81 -23.20
N GLY A 13 0.41 -14.20 -23.34
CA GLY A 13 1.24 -14.70 -22.23
C GLY A 13 1.89 -13.67 -21.30
N GLY A 14 1.76 -12.36 -21.52
CA GLY A 14 2.48 -11.36 -20.72
C GLY A 14 1.94 -11.18 -19.30
N ILE A 15 0.62 -10.97 -19.18
CA ILE A 15 -0.05 -10.61 -17.92
C ILE A 15 -0.21 -11.83 -17.00
N LYS A 16 -0.38 -13.03 -17.57
CA LYS A 16 -0.49 -14.26 -16.79
C LYS A 16 0.84 -14.61 -16.13
N ILE A 17 1.98 -14.56 -16.85
CA ILE A 17 3.29 -14.94 -16.30
C ILE A 17 3.67 -14.05 -15.11
N VAL A 18 3.50 -12.72 -15.22
CA VAL A 18 3.74 -11.80 -14.09
C VAL A 18 2.80 -12.09 -12.92
N LYS A 19 1.52 -12.41 -13.18
CA LYS A 19 0.57 -12.76 -12.13
C LYS A 19 0.91 -14.09 -11.45
N TRP A 20 1.37 -15.10 -12.18
CA TRP A 20 1.82 -16.38 -11.61
C TRP A 20 3.08 -16.23 -10.75
N GLU A 21 4.03 -15.40 -11.19
CA GLU A 21 5.26 -15.17 -10.43
C GLU A 21 5.02 -14.28 -9.20
N GLN A 22 4.17 -13.26 -9.33
CA GLN A 22 3.69 -12.46 -8.20
C GLN A 22 2.89 -13.30 -7.21
N ASN A 23 2.04 -14.21 -7.69
CA ASN A 23 1.27 -15.11 -6.82
C ASN A 23 2.18 -16.15 -6.14
N ARG A 24 3.23 -16.63 -6.79
CA ARG A 24 4.26 -17.49 -6.19
C ARG A 24 5.05 -16.76 -5.10
N LYS A 25 5.48 -15.52 -5.36
CA LYS A 25 6.19 -14.68 -4.36
C LYS A 25 5.26 -14.32 -3.20
N ASN A 26 3.98 -14.02 -3.47
CA ASN A 26 2.97 -13.84 -2.43
C ASN A 26 2.76 -15.13 -1.61
N LEU A 27 2.78 -16.33 -2.23
CA LEU A 27 2.71 -17.59 -1.50
C LEU A 27 3.91 -17.79 -0.55
N THR A 28 5.13 -17.49 -1.00
CA THR A 28 6.33 -17.58 -0.15
C THR A 28 6.28 -16.57 1.01
N ILE A 29 5.77 -15.36 0.77
CA ILE A 29 5.61 -14.35 1.82
C ILE A 29 4.48 -14.71 2.80
N ILE A 30 3.34 -15.21 2.31
CA ILE A 30 2.24 -15.70 3.15
C ILE A 30 2.74 -16.84 4.04
N PHE A 31 3.54 -17.75 3.48
CA PHE A 31 4.17 -18.84 4.22
C PHE A 31 5.14 -18.31 5.30
N PHE A 32 5.97 -17.31 4.98
CA PHE A 32 6.88 -16.68 5.96
C PHE A 32 6.13 -15.89 7.05
N LEU A 33 5.05 -15.18 6.69
CA LEU A 33 4.19 -14.46 7.63
C LEU A 33 3.27 -15.40 8.43
N GLN A 34 3.11 -16.66 8.01
CA GLN A 34 2.52 -17.75 8.80
C GLN A 34 3.55 -18.34 9.77
N GLU A 35 4.84 -18.37 9.41
CA GLU A 35 5.93 -18.83 10.27
C GLU A 35 6.30 -17.79 11.36
N LEU A 36 5.95 -16.50 11.15
CA LEU A 36 5.74 -15.53 12.23
C LEU A 36 4.45 -15.92 12.99
N ASP A 37 4.56 -16.91 13.89
CA ASP A 37 3.48 -17.53 14.67
C ASP A 37 2.49 -16.56 15.37
N GLN A 38 2.86 -15.27 15.52
CA GLN A 38 2.01 -14.17 15.97
C GLN A 38 2.47 -12.87 15.30
N LEU A 39 1.53 -11.97 14.96
CA LEU A 39 1.89 -10.58 14.65
C LEU A 39 2.51 -9.92 15.88
N PRO A 40 3.50 -9.02 15.72
CA PRO A 40 4.10 -8.34 16.87
C PRO A 40 3.03 -7.54 17.62
N GLY A 41 2.88 -7.80 18.91
CA GLY A 41 1.96 -7.07 19.80
C GLY A 41 2.65 -5.91 20.50
N THR A 42 3.98 -5.89 20.50
CA THR A 42 4.82 -4.89 21.17
C THR A 42 5.86 -4.29 20.22
N SER A 43 6.38 -3.11 20.56
CA SER A 43 7.43 -2.46 19.77
C SER A 43 8.71 -3.30 19.71
N ALA A 44 9.06 -4.00 20.79
CA ALA A 44 10.24 -4.86 20.85
C ALA A 44 10.14 -6.07 19.91
N GLU A 45 8.98 -6.72 19.86
CA GLU A 45 8.71 -7.80 18.90
C GLU A 45 8.77 -7.28 17.46
N PHE A 46 8.14 -6.13 17.21
CA PHE A 46 8.22 -5.50 15.89
C PHE A 46 9.67 -5.25 15.49
N TYR A 47 10.49 -4.64 16.35
CA TYR A 47 11.89 -4.35 16.05
C TYR A 47 12.70 -5.61 15.78
N ARG A 48 12.48 -6.67 16.56
CA ARG A 48 13.12 -7.96 16.35
C ARG A 48 12.80 -8.47 14.95
N ASP A 49 11.53 -8.48 14.57
CA ASP A 49 11.09 -9.04 13.30
C ASP A 49 11.56 -8.15 12.14
N TRP A 50 11.41 -6.83 12.25
CA TRP A 50 11.82 -5.83 11.26
C TRP A 50 13.31 -5.85 10.93
N ARG A 51 14.16 -6.06 11.94
CA ARG A 51 15.62 -6.02 11.78
C ARG A 51 16.23 -7.40 11.51
N ARG A 52 15.69 -8.45 12.12
CA ARG A 52 16.32 -9.79 12.11
C ARG A 52 15.65 -10.76 11.15
N CYS A 53 14.33 -10.70 11.01
CA CYS A 53 13.57 -11.69 10.26
C CYS A 53 13.30 -11.23 8.82
N LEU A 54 12.87 -9.98 8.64
CA LEU A 54 12.52 -9.43 7.32
C LEU A 54 13.79 -9.01 6.57
N LYS A 55 14.02 -9.59 5.38
CA LYS A 55 15.24 -9.38 4.58
C LYS A 55 15.00 -8.53 3.35
N SER A 56 13.77 -8.48 2.85
CA SER A 56 13.38 -7.71 1.67
C SER A 56 12.41 -6.57 2.01
N GLY A 57 12.42 -5.54 1.17
CA GLY A 57 11.42 -4.46 1.23
C GLY A 57 9.99 -4.99 1.08
N LYS A 58 9.78 -6.04 0.27
CA LYS A 58 8.46 -6.65 0.08
C LYS A 58 7.94 -7.33 1.34
N GLU A 59 8.78 -8.08 2.07
CA GLU A 59 8.39 -8.68 3.36
C GLU A 59 8.04 -7.62 4.40
N LYS A 60 8.87 -6.56 4.48
CA LYS A 60 8.63 -5.40 5.34
C LYS A 60 7.30 -4.72 5.01
N TYR A 61 7.04 -4.49 3.73
CA TYR A 61 5.81 -3.89 3.24
C TYR A 61 4.59 -4.73 3.62
N GLN A 62 4.65 -6.05 3.45
CA GLN A 62 3.55 -6.95 3.79
C GLN A 62 3.31 -7.02 5.31
N LEU A 63 4.36 -6.94 6.14
CA LEU A 63 4.17 -6.82 7.59
C LEU A 63 3.42 -5.52 7.96
N LEU A 64 3.78 -4.39 7.34
CA LEU A 64 3.09 -3.12 7.57
C LEU A 64 1.60 -3.20 7.21
N LEU A 65 1.28 -3.80 6.07
CA LEU A 65 -0.12 -4.03 5.67
C LEU A 65 -0.85 -4.97 6.64
N LYS A 66 -0.23 -6.07 7.05
CA LYS A 66 -0.86 -7.08 7.93
C LYS A 66 -1.10 -6.57 9.35
N LEU A 67 -0.27 -5.65 9.85
CA LEU A 67 -0.51 -4.97 11.13
C LEU A 67 -1.62 -3.92 11.02
N GLU A 68 -1.86 -3.40 9.82
CA GLU A 68 -2.78 -2.30 9.55
C GLU A 68 -2.43 -1.04 10.36
N GLY A 69 -3.17 0.06 10.10
CA GLY A 69 -2.94 1.30 10.83
C GLY A 69 -3.14 1.16 12.35
N LYS A 70 -4.22 0.50 12.77
CA LYS A 70 -4.62 0.44 14.19
C LYS A 70 -3.62 -0.33 15.07
N ALA A 71 -3.03 -1.43 14.60
CA ALA A 71 -2.03 -2.12 15.41
C ALA A 71 -0.72 -1.32 15.46
N LEU A 72 -0.28 -0.74 14.33
CA LEU A 72 0.91 0.11 14.28
C LEU A 72 0.81 1.30 15.25
N GLY A 73 -0.34 2.00 15.24
CA GLY A 73 -0.57 3.12 16.16
C GLY A 73 -0.53 2.71 17.64
N ARG A 74 -0.97 1.49 17.99
CA ARG A 74 -0.88 0.94 19.35
C ARG A 74 0.55 0.55 19.71
N ILE A 75 1.24 -0.16 18.83
CA ILE A 75 2.62 -0.64 19.02
C ILE A 75 3.58 0.55 19.25
N PHE A 76 3.40 1.63 18.48
CA PHE A 76 4.26 2.81 18.50
C PHE A 76 3.63 4.02 19.20
N GLN A 77 2.59 3.82 20.00
CA GLN A 77 1.87 4.92 20.66
C GLN A 77 2.81 5.84 21.46
N ALA A 78 3.84 5.26 22.09
CA ALA A 78 4.80 5.99 22.92
C ALA A 78 5.89 6.71 22.12
N ASP A 79 6.41 6.05 21.07
CA ASP A 79 7.44 6.59 20.17
C ASP A 79 7.62 5.65 18.96
N LEU A 80 7.79 6.23 17.76
CA LEU A 80 8.47 5.54 16.67
C LEU A 80 9.95 5.77 16.87
N GLY A 81 10.66 4.76 17.38
CA GLY A 81 12.09 4.90 17.63
C GLY A 81 12.85 5.35 16.38
N PHE A 82 13.94 6.07 16.62
CA PHE A 82 14.68 6.85 15.62
C PHE A 82 14.95 6.11 14.30
N GLY A 83 14.71 6.80 13.18
CA GLY A 83 14.96 6.30 11.82
C GLY A 83 13.90 5.32 11.30
N LEU A 84 13.00 4.82 12.14
CA LEU A 84 12.00 3.84 11.70
C LEU A 84 10.94 4.47 10.79
N LEU A 85 10.56 5.74 11.03
CA LEU A 85 9.59 6.44 10.19
C LEU A 85 10.08 6.56 8.74
N GLY A 86 11.33 6.97 8.54
CA GLY A 86 11.93 7.08 7.20
C GLY A 86 12.01 5.73 6.49
N GLU A 87 12.39 4.67 7.20
CA GLU A 87 12.36 3.30 6.66
C GLU A 87 10.96 2.85 6.23
N PHE A 88 9.92 3.17 7.01
CA PHE A 88 8.54 2.85 6.63
C PHE A 88 8.15 3.58 5.35
N LEU A 89 8.44 4.87 5.27
CA LEU A 89 8.08 5.69 4.11
C LEU A 89 8.78 5.19 2.83
N ALA A 90 10.05 4.83 2.92
CA ALA A 90 10.78 4.24 1.79
C ALA A 90 10.18 2.89 1.36
N VAL A 91 9.93 1.99 2.31
CA VAL A 91 9.34 0.67 2.02
C VAL A 91 7.96 0.80 1.36
N LEU A 92 7.12 1.71 1.86
CA LEU A 92 5.81 2.00 1.28
C LEU A 92 5.95 2.56 -0.13
N ALA A 93 6.81 3.56 -0.34
CA ALA A 93 7.04 4.17 -1.65
C ALA A 93 7.49 3.14 -2.70
N GLU A 94 8.40 2.23 -2.33
CA GLU A 94 8.95 1.23 -3.22
C GLU A 94 7.96 0.13 -3.63
N ASN A 95 6.98 -0.20 -2.78
CA ASN A 95 6.19 -1.43 -2.91
C ASN A 95 4.69 -1.23 -3.08
N ILE A 96 4.18 0.00 -2.94
CA ILE A 96 2.75 0.30 -3.04
C ILE A 96 2.16 -0.11 -4.39
N CYS A 97 0.97 -0.71 -4.36
CA CYS A 97 0.11 -0.95 -5.52
C CYS A 97 -1.28 -0.33 -5.31
N HIS A 98 -2.08 -0.26 -6.38
CA HIS A 98 -3.35 0.45 -6.40
C HIS A 98 -4.34 -0.10 -5.36
N GLU A 99 -4.36 -1.42 -5.20
CA GLU A 99 -5.25 -2.15 -4.30
C GLU A 99 -4.98 -1.87 -2.81
N ASP A 100 -3.76 -1.48 -2.47
CA ASP A 100 -3.33 -1.26 -1.09
C ASP A 100 -3.47 0.22 -0.66
N ARG A 101 -3.92 1.11 -1.56
CA ARG A 101 -3.94 2.56 -1.32
C ARG A 101 -4.59 2.94 0.01
N ASP A 102 -5.77 2.40 0.29
CA ASP A 102 -6.54 2.78 1.48
C ASP A 102 -5.90 2.24 2.76
N ALA A 103 -5.29 1.04 2.69
CA ALA A 103 -4.52 0.49 3.79
C ALA A 103 -3.29 1.36 4.09
N VAL A 104 -2.59 1.83 3.05
CA VAL A 104 -1.45 2.73 3.19
C VAL A 104 -1.86 4.07 3.80
N LEU A 105 -2.99 4.65 3.37
CA LEU A 105 -3.52 5.89 3.97
C LEU A 105 -3.83 5.71 5.46
N GLN A 106 -4.44 4.57 5.85
CA GLN A 106 -4.70 4.26 7.26
C GLN A 106 -3.43 4.06 8.08
N ILE A 107 -2.38 3.47 7.48
CA ILE A 107 -1.07 3.35 8.11
C ILE A 107 -0.47 4.73 8.35
N LEU A 108 -0.41 5.59 7.33
CA LEU A 108 0.12 6.96 7.43
C LEU A 108 -0.64 7.78 8.48
N GLN A 109 -1.96 7.67 8.53
CA GLN A 109 -2.78 8.33 9.55
C GLN A 109 -2.50 7.82 10.96
N SER A 110 -2.26 6.53 11.12
CA SER A 110 -1.96 5.97 12.44
C SER A 110 -0.56 6.35 12.91
N LEU A 111 0.40 6.46 11.99
CA LEU A 111 1.75 6.94 12.28
C LEU A 111 1.75 8.42 12.66
N SER A 112 0.98 9.27 11.97
CA SER A 112 0.88 10.70 12.28
C SER A 112 0.29 10.98 13.67
N GLY A 113 -0.50 10.04 14.21
CA GLY A 113 -1.05 10.10 15.56
C GLY A 113 -0.10 9.68 16.69
N THR A 114 1.12 9.21 16.39
CA THR A 114 2.06 8.76 17.43
C THR A 114 2.74 9.91 18.17
N LYS A 115 3.14 9.66 19.43
CA LYS A 115 3.93 10.64 20.19
C LYS A 115 5.28 10.84 19.48
N ARG A 116 5.72 12.10 19.38
CA ARG A 116 6.95 12.52 18.69
C ARG A 116 6.93 12.35 17.16
N PHE A 117 5.78 12.19 16.54
CA PHE A 117 5.68 12.17 15.08
C PHE A 117 6.37 13.38 14.42
N GLY A 118 6.08 14.60 14.88
CA GLY A 118 6.70 15.82 14.34
C GLY A 118 8.23 15.81 14.42
N LEU A 119 8.79 15.35 15.55
CA LEU A 119 10.24 15.19 15.69
C LEU A 119 10.80 14.16 14.71
N ASN A 120 10.11 13.04 14.51
CA ASN A 120 10.53 12.03 13.54
C ASN A 120 10.49 12.56 12.09
N VAL A 121 9.52 13.42 11.75
CA VAL A 121 9.46 14.10 10.45
C VAL A 121 10.62 15.08 10.29
N ASP A 122 10.94 15.88 11.31
CA ASP A 122 12.04 16.85 11.27
C ASP A 122 13.41 16.18 11.12
N LEU A 123 13.53 14.92 11.58
CA LEU A 123 14.76 14.12 11.52
C LEU A 123 14.91 13.31 10.23
N LEU A 124 13.95 13.36 9.31
CA LEU A 124 14.07 12.69 8.01
C LEU A 124 15.24 13.27 7.22
N SER A 125 16.08 12.38 6.68
CA SER A 125 17.11 12.74 5.70
C SER A 125 16.48 13.21 4.38
N GLU A 126 17.26 13.89 3.55
CA GLU A 126 16.75 14.35 2.24
C GLU A 126 16.32 13.20 1.32
N SER A 127 17.00 12.05 1.37
CA SER A 127 16.56 10.86 0.62
C SER A 127 15.23 10.30 1.12
N GLU A 128 14.97 10.35 2.43
CA GLU A 128 13.71 9.89 3.01
C GLU A 128 12.58 10.88 2.73
N LYS A 129 12.85 12.19 2.75
CA LYS A 129 11.90 13.22 2.32
C LYS A 129 11.51 13.03 0.85
N GLU A 130 12.47 12.72 -0.03
CA GLU A 130 12.14 12.45 -1.44
C GLU A 130 11.31 11.18 -1.61
N SER A 131 11.62 10.12 -0.86
CA SER A 131 10.79 8.91 -0.82
C SER A 131 9.37 9.20 -0.33
N THR A 132 9.23 10.11 0.65
CA THR A 132 7.93 10.57 1.15
C THR A 132 7.15 11.29 0.05
N LYS A 133 7.77 12.23 -0.67
CA LYS A 133 7.11 12.91 -1.80
C LYS A 133 6.70 11.94 -2.90
N ASP A 134 7.55 10.97 -3.23
CA ASP A 134 7.25 9.94 -4.23
C ASP A 134 6.05 9.08 -3.81
N LEU A 135 5.97 8.67 -2.54
CA LEU A 135 4.82 7.96 -1.99
C LEU A 135 3.52 8.75 -2.16
N PHE A 136 3.50 10.02 -1.75
CA PHE A 136 2.29 10.85 -1.88
C PHE A 136 1.92 11.12 -3.34
N ARG A 137 2.90 11.27 -4.23
CA ARG A 137 2.67 11.38 -5.69
C ARG A 137 1.97 10.14 -6.24
N LYS A 138 2.42 8.94 -5.85
CA LYS A 138 1.81 7.65 -6.24
C LYS A 138 0.39 7.51 -5.70
N LEU A 139 0.18 7.85 -4.43
CA LEU A 139 -1.13 7.81 -3.77
C LEU A 139 -2.15 8.74 -4.44
N GLN A 140 -1.73 9.92 -4.90
CA GLN A 140 -2.55 10.86 -5.66
C GLN A 140 -2.80 10.41 -7.10
N SER A 141 -1.83 9.80 -7.78
CA SER A 141 -2.07 9.31 -9.15
C SER A 141 -3.12 8.20 -9.16
N MET A 142 -3.07 7.33 -8.15
CA MET A 142 -4.06 6.27 -7.96
C MET A 142 -5.47 6.84 -7.72
N SER A 143 -5.59 8.11 -7.26
CA SER A 143 -6.89 8.77 -7.10
C SER A 143 -7.50 9.32 -8.39
N ARG A 144 -6.74 9.34 -9.47
CA ARG A 144 -7.23 9.85 -10.76
C ARG A 144 -7.81 8.76 -11.64
N ASP A 145 -7.44 7.50 -11.37
CA ASP A 145 -7.68 6.37 -12.26
C ASP A 145 -9.10 5.79 -12.14
N TYR A 146 -9.88 6.18 -11.13
CA TYR A 146 -11.30 5.79 -11.04
C TYR A 146 -12.19 6.51 -12.04
N TRP A 147 -11.73 7.62 -12.62
CA TRP A 147 -12.43 8.34 -13.67
C TRP A 147 -11.82 7.98 -15.02
N THR A 148 -12.28 6.88 -15.62
CA THR A 148 -12.34 6.79 -17.08
C THR A 148 -13.78 7.11 -17.51
N PRO A 149 -14.12 8.35 -17.90
CA PRO A 149 -15.43 8.71 -18.47
C PRO A 149 -15.65 8.15 -19.89
N GLY A 150 -15.20 6.93 -20.17
CA GLY A 150 -14.90 6.48 -21.53
C GLY A 150 -15.27 5.04 -21.82
N HIS A 151 -16.41 4.53 -21.36
CA HIS A 151 -17.02 3.35 -22.00
C HIS A 151 -18.55 3.33 -21.91
N LEU A 152 -19.19 4.39 -22.42
CA LEU A 152 -20.61 4.35 -22.81
C LEU A 152 -20.74 4.90 -24.23
N SER A 153 -20.27 4.12 -25.20
CA SER A 153 -20.64 4.29 -26.61
C SER A 153 -21.68 3.23 -26.95
N GLY A 154 -22.95 3.59 -26.80
CA GLY A 154 -24.09 2.80 -27.27
C GLY A 154 -25.38 3.61 -27.11
N PRO A 155 -26.04 4.05 -28.19
CA PRO A 155 -27.26 4.82 -28.08
C PRO A 155 -28.45 3.88 -27.83
N ALA A 156 -29.35 4.36 -26.97
CA ALA A 156 -30.73 3.91 -26.77
C ALA A 156 -30.95 2.59 -26.00
N SER A 157 -31.46 2.69 -24.75
CA SER A 157 -32.88 2.47 -24.45
C SER A 157 -33.14 2.27 -22.95
N CYS A 158 -34.07 3.07 -22.43
CA CYS A 158 -35.03 2.83 -21.34
C CYS A 158 -34.58 2.43 -19.91
N LYS A 159 -34.87 3.39 -19.01
CA LYS A 159 -35.44 3.30 -17.64
C LYS A 159 -34.62 2.67 -16.50
N ALA A 160 -34.30 3.58 -15.57
CA ALA A 160 -34.45 3.52 -14.11
C ALA A 160 -33.82 2.35 -13.33
N GLU A 161 -33.37 2.69 -12.11
CA GLU A 161 -32.85 1.81 -11.06
C GLU A 161 -31.31 1.65 -11.03
N SER A 162 -30.59 2.74 -10.69
CA SER A 162 -29.37 2.64 -9.85
C SER A 162 -28.94 4.01 -9.33
N GLU A 163 -29.75 4.62 -8.44
CA GLU A 163 -29.39 5.87 -7.74
C GLU A 163 -28.73 5.62 -6.37
N ILE A 164 -28.50 4.36 -5.98
CA ILE A 164 -28.01 3.98 -4.65
C ILE A 164 -26.48 3.78 -4.62
N HIS A 165 -25.80 3.66 -5.78
CA HIS A 165 -24.36 3.35 -5.83
C HIS A 165 -23.44 4.55 -6.15
N LEU A 166 -24.00 5.64 -6.70
CA LEU A 166 -23.23 6.82 -7.14
C LEU A 166 -22.94 7.81 -6.00
N THR A 167 -23.83 7.91 -5.02
CA THR A 167 -23.72 8.86 -3.90
C THR A 167 -22.72 8.40 -2.83
N ASP A 168 -22.65 7.09 -2.55
CA ASP A 168 -21.75 6.51 -1.54
C ASP A 168 -20.28 6.59 -1.98
N THR A 169 -20.00 6.29 -3.24
CA THR A 169 -18.66 6.38 -3.84
C THR A 169 -18.15 7.82 -3.89
N SER A 170 -19.03 8.80 -4.15
CA SER A 170 -18.66 10.22 -4.21
C SER A 170 -18.23 10.76 -2.83
N LEU A 171 -18.94 10.38 -1.77
CA LEU A 171 -18.66 10.83 -0.40
C LEU A 171 -17.38 10.19 0.16
N GLN A 172 -17.16 8.91 -0.15
CA GLN A 172 -15.95 8.19 0.24
C GLN A 172 -14.70 8.82 -0.41
N ASN A 173 -14.77 9.16 -1.71
CA ASN A 173 -13.70 9.84 -2.42
C ASN A 173 -13.38 11.23 -1.82
N GLU A 174 -14.40 12.00 -1.43
CA GLU A 174 -14.18 13.30 -0.75
C GLU A 174 -13.52 13.14 0.62
N ALA A 175 -13.90 12.13 1.40
CA ALA A 175 -13.29 11.86 2.70
C ALA A 175 -11.82 11.44 2.56
N GLU A 176 -11.51 10.61 1.56
CA GLU A 176 -10.13 10.20 1.28
C GLU A 176 -9.25 11.35 0.80
N GLU A 177 -9.75 12.23 -0.05
CA GLU A 177 -9.03 13.43 -0.48
C GLU A 177 -8.78 14.38 0.69
N ARG A 178 -9.72 14.51 1.64
CA ARG A 178 -9.48 15.28 2.88
C ARG A 178 -8.37 14.65 3.73
N ILE A 179 -8.41 13.33 3.91
CA ILE A 179 -7.36 12.59 4.63
C ILE A 179 -6.02 12.79 3.92
N MET A 180 -5.98 12.69 2.59
CA MET A 180 -4.78 12.92 1.78
C MET A 180 -4.18 14.30 2.05
N MET A 181 -4.98 15.36 1.98
CA MET A 181 -4.51 16.73 2.22
C MET A 181 -3.98 16.93 3.65
N GLU A 182 -4.66 16.34 4.65
CA GLU A 182 -4.20 16.38 6.04
C GLU A 182 -2.86 15.67 6.21
N LEU A 183 -2.73 14.47 5.63
CA LEU A 183 -1.49 13.70 5.68
C LEU A 183 -0.35 14.42 4.98
N MET A 184 -0.57 15.02 3.81
CA MET A 184 0.46 15.81 3.13
C MET A 184 1.00 16.93 4.02
N LYS A 185 0.11 17.62 4.74
CA LYS A 185 0.51 18.65 5.72
C LYS A 185 1.32 18.05 6.87
N CYS A 186 0.87 16.93 7.45
CA CYS A 186 1.58 16.25 8.55
C CYS A 186 2.99 15.81 8.16
N TYR A 187 3.14 15.26 6.95
CA TYR A 187 4.40 14.76 6.42
C TYR A 187 5.24 15.84 5.71
N GLN A 188 4.81 17.11 5.78
CA GLN A 188 5.48 18.27 5.17
C GLN A 188 5.73 18.09 3.66
N VAL A 189 4.79 17.43 2.97
CA VAL A 189 4.76 17.29 1.52
C VAL A 189 3.91 18.42 0.96
N SER A 190 4.54 19.32 0.21
CA SER A 190 3.89 20.44 -0.50
C SER A 190 3.98 20.27 -2.00
#